data_AF-F4XR67-F1
#
_entry.id   AF-F4XR67-F1
#
_cell.length_a   1.000
_cell.length_b   1.000
_cell.length_c   1.000
_cell.angle_alpha   90.00
_cell.angle_beta   90.00
_cell.angle_gamma   90.00
#
_symmetry.space_group_name_H-M   'P 1'
#
loop_
_entity.id
_entity.type
_entity.pdbx_description
1 polymer ?
#
loop_
_entity_poly.entity_id
_entity_poly.type
_entity_poly.pdbx_seq_one_letter_code
_entity_poly.pdbx_strand_id
1 'polypeptide(L)'
;MTNVESSIVNPEWIVQTYSQRNWIEVFYREAKGWLGLRKYQVRNKRSLLRHFLLVYCAYNFIIWHQITGGLRRQWANKPWPKATLRE
;
A
#
# COMPACT_ATOMS: atom_id res chain seq x y z
N MET A 1 -22.79 -16.65 0.72
CA MET A 1 -22.50 -18.09 0.58
C MET A 1 -20.99 -18.24 0.48
N THR A 2 -20.36 -18.94 1.43
CA THR A 2 -18.90 -19.19 1.46
C THR A 2 -18.62 -20.61 0.97
N ASN A 3 -17.55 -20.81 0.20
CA ASN A 3 -17.13 -22.14 -0.30
C ASN A 3 -16.40 -22.99 0.76
N VAL A 4 -16.58 -22.67 2.04
CA VAL A 4 -15.90 -23.32 3.16
C VAL A 4 -16.88 -24.27 3.82
N GLU A 5 -16.39 -25.43 4.23
CA GLU A 5 -17.18 -26.45 4.94
C GLU A 5 -17.81 -25.86 6.20
N SER A 6 -19.10 -26.16 6.43
CA SER A 6 -19.90 -25.62 7.54
C SER A 6 -19.36 -25.95 8.94
N SER A 7 -18.49 -26.95 9.04
CA SER A 7 -17.79 -27.36 10.27
C SER A 7 -16.79 -26.32 10.77
N ILE A 8 -16.24 -25.50 9.88
CA ILE A 8 -15.21 -24.49 10.16
C ILE A 8 -15.84 -23.09 10.31
N VAL A 9 -17.04 -22.90 9.76
CA VAL A 9 -17.70 -21.61 9.66
C VAL A 9 -18.36 -21.23 10.98
N ASN A 10 -17.62 -20.50 11.81
CA ASN A 10 -18.12 -19.86 13.03
C ASN A 10 -18.67 -18.45 12.72
N PRO A 11 -19.77 -17.96 13.35
CA PRO A 11 -20.26 -16.60 13.13
C PRO A 11 -19.19 -15.50 13.31
N GLU A 12 -18.30 -15.63 14.29
CA GLU A 12 -17.19 -14.69 14.49
C GLU A 12 -16.23 -14.70 13.30
N TRP A 13 -15.96 -15.88 12.73
CA TRP A 13 -15.11 -16.02 11.55
C TRP A 13 -15.74 -15.34 10.33
N ILE A 14 -17.06 -15.45 10.17
CA ILE A 14 -17.80 -14.74 9.12
C ILE A 14 -17.61 -13.23 9.30
N VAL A 15 -17.86 -12.70 10.50
CA VAL A 15 -17.76 -11.25 10.77
C VAL A 15 -16.34 -10.75 10.50
N GLN A 16 -15.31 -11.46 10.98
CA GLN A 16 -13.92 -11.06 10.76
C GLN A 16 -13.55 -11.07 9.27
N THR A 17 -13.89 -12.16 8.56
CA THR A 17 -13.61 -12.32 7.14
C THR A 17 -14.28 -11.23 6.30
N TYR A 18 -15.56 -10.94 6.57
CA TYR A 18 -16.30 -9.91 5.85
C TYR A 18 -15.85 -8.49 6.24
N SER A 19 -15.33 -8.26 7.45
CA SER A 19 -14.82 -6.94 7.85
C SER A 19 -13.61 -6.52 7.02
N GLN A 20 -12.74 -7.47 6.63
CA GLN A 20 -11.56 -7.20 5.82
C GLN A 20 -11.92 -6.73 4.40
N ARG A 21 -13.14 -7.00 3.93
CA ARG A 21 -13.61 -6.58 2.61
C ARG A 21 -13.57 -5.07 2.44
N ASN A 22 -13.85 -4.28 3.47
CA ASN A 22 -13.88 -2.82 3.37
C ASN A 22 -12.52 -2.22 2.94
N TRP A 23 -11.41 -2.92 3.21
CA TRP A 23 -10.08 -2.46 2.83
C TRP A 23 -9.93 -2.22 1.32
N ILE A 24 -10.62 -3.01 0.48
CA ILE A 24 -10.58 -2.80 -0.98
C ILE A 24 -11.19 -1.46 -1.38
N GLU A 25 -12.22 -1.01 -0.66
CA GLU A 25 -12.88 0.26 -0.92
C GLU A 25 -12.01 1.44 -0.52
N VAL A 26 -11.34 1.33 0.63
CA VAL A 26 -10.32 2.29 1.08
C VAL A 26 -9.20 2.40 0.06
N PHE A 27 -8.65 1.26 -0.39
CA PHE A 27 -7.64 1.22 -1.46
C PHE A 27 -8.10 1.95 -2.71
N TYR A 28 -9.29 1.65 -3.22
CA TYR A 28 -9.78 2.30 -4.44
C TYR A 28 -10.00 3.80 -4.27
N ARG A 29 -10.46 4.25 -3.10
CA ARG A 29 -10.67 5.67 -2.80
C ARG A 29 -9.34 6.43 -2.80
N GLU A 30 -8.34 5.90 -2.12
CA GLU A 30 -7.01 6.50 -2.03
C GLU A 30 -6.27 6.47 -3.36
N ALA A 31 -6.30 5.33 -4.07
CA ALA A 31 -5.67 5.18 -5.37
C ALA A 31 -6.26 6.14 -6.42
N LYS A 32 -7.59 6.31 -6.42
CA LYS A 32 -8.28 7.26 -7.32
C LYS A 32 -8.04 8.71 -6.94
N GLY A 33 -7.94 9.01 -5.64
CA GLY A 33 -7.70 10.36 -5.15
C GLY A 33 -6.26 10.81 -5.37
N TRP A 34 -5.33 10.17 -4.66
CA TRP A 34 -3.96 10.67 -4.46
C TRP A 34 -2.98 10.11 -5.49
N LEU A 35 -3.11 8.84 -5.87
CA LEU A 35 -2.21 8.18 -6.83
C LEU A 35 -2.59 8.41 -8.31
N GLY A 36 -3.58 9.25 -8.58
CA GLY A 36 -3.88 9.68 -9.95
C GLY A 36 -4.46 8.59 -10.85
N LEU A 37 -5.06 7.53 -10.30
CA LEU A 37 -5.80 6.53 -11.10
C LEU A 37 -6.87 7.18 -11.99
N ARG A 38 -7.49 8.29 -11.52
CA ARG A 38 -8.48 9.08 -12.26
C ARG A 38 -7.87 9.96 -13.37
N LYS A 39 -6.59 10.30 -13.28
CA LYS A 39 -5.92 11.23 -14.22
C LYS A 39 -5.42 10.53 -15.48
N TYR A 40 -5.53 9.20 -15.57
CA TYR A 40 -5.10 8.44 -16.73
C TYR A 40 -6.04 8.66 -17.92
N GLN A 41 -5.52 9.22 -19.01
CA GLN A 41 -6.30 9.60 -20.20
C GLN A 41 -6.07 8.67 -21.43
N VAL A 42 -5.10 7.75 -21.36
CA VAL A 42 -4.66 6.98 -22.54
C VAL A 42 -5.55 5.75 -22.78
N ARG A 43 -6.19 5.64 -23.95
CA ARG A 43 -7.16 4.56 -24.26
C ARG A 43 -6.55 3.16 -24.48
N ASN A 44 -5.22 3.05 -24.58
CA ASN A 44 -4.53 1.79 -24.87
C ASN A 44 -4.56 0.82 -23.66
N LYS A 45 -5.07 -0.40 -23.85
CA LYS A 45 -5.17 -1.45 -22.81
C LYS A 45 -3.82 -1.80 -22.16
N ARG A 46 -2.75 -1.91 -22.95
CA ARG A 46 -1.40 -2.20 -22.41
C ARG A 46 -0.88 -1.09 -21.51
N SER A 47 -1.11 0.15 -21.90
CA SER A 47 -0.71 1.34 -21.13
C SER A 47 -1.53 1.44 -19.83
N LEU A 48 -2.83 1.09 -19.88
CA LEU A 48 -3.70 1.08 -18.71
C LEU A 48 -3.22 0.05 -17.69
N LEU A 49 -2.86 -1.15 -18.14
CA LEU A 49 -2.33 -2.19 -17.26
C LEU A 49 -1.00 -1.75 -16.62
N ARG A 50 -0.06 -1.19 -17.38
CA ARG A 50 1.20 -0.69 -16.83
C ARG A 50 0.98 0.41 -15.78
N HIS A 51 0.09 1.37 -16.08
CA HIS A 51 -0.29 2.41 -15.12
C HIS A 51 -0.90 1.82 -13.85
N PHE A 52 -1.79 0.83 -14.00
CA PHE A 52 -2.41 0.15 -12.87
C PHE A 52 -1.37 -0.57 -11.99
N LEU A 53 -0.41 -1.29 -12.59
CA LEU A 53 0.68 -1.93 -11.83
C LEU A 53 1.55 -0.91 -11.08
N LEU A 54 1.87 0.24 -11.69
CA LEU A 54 2.65 1.29 -11.03
C LEU A 54 1.89 1.90 -9.85
N VAL A 55 0.61 2.20 -10.02
CA VAL A 55 -0.27 2.68 -8.94
C VAL A 55 -0.36 1.65 -7.82
N TYR A 56 -0.51 0.37 -8.15
CA TYR A 56 -0.54 -0.71 -7.17
C TYR A 56 0.78 -0.83 -6.40
N CYS A 57 1.93 -0.84 -7.09
CA CYS A 57 3.24 -0.87 -6.44
C CYS A 57 3.46 0.32 -5.52
N ALA A 58 3.14 1.54 -5.97
CA ALA A 58 3.27 2.74 -5.16
C ALA A 58 2.39 2.68 -3.90
N TYR A 59 1.15 2.17 -4.02
CA TYR A 59 0.25 2.02 -2.89
C TYR A 59 0.78 1.00 -1.86
N ASN A 60 1.20 -0.18 -2.31
CA ASN A 60 1.78 -1.19 -1.42
C ASN A 60 3.02 -0.67 -0.70
N PHE A 61 3.85 0.12 -1.39
CA PHE A 61 5.01 0.77 -0.78
C PHE A 61 4.62 1.74 0.34
N ILE A 62 3.60 2.58 0.12
CA ILE A 62 3.09 3.52 1.14
C ILE A 62 2.56 2.77 2.36
N ILE A 63 1.74 1.74 2.15
CA ILE A 63 1.16 0.93 3.24
C ILE A 63 2.26 0.20 4.02
N TRP A 64 3.18 -0.46 3.33
CA TRP A 64 4.31 -1.14 3.97
C TRP A 64 5.10 -0.19 4.87
N HIS A 65 5.33 1.02 4.38
CA HIS A 65 6.05 2.05 5.09
C HIS A 65 5.29 2.60 6.31
N GLN A 66 3.95 2.76 6.21
CA GLN A 66 3.12 3.14 7.35
C GLN A 66 3.17 2.08 8.47
N ILE A 67 3.13 0.80 8.10
CA ILE A 67 3.20 -0.33 9.05
C ILE A 67 4.60 -0.46 9.66
N THR A 68 5.66 -0.21 8.88
CA THR A 68 7.06 -0.30 9.33
C THR A 68 7.50 0.89 10.20
N GLY A 69 6.62 1.88 10.42
CA GLY A 69 6.91 3.03 11.30
C GLY A 69 7.61 4.20 10.60
N GLY A 70 7.40 4.34 9.29
CA GLY A 70 7.85 5.49 8.51
C GLY A 70 9.30 5.44 8.04
N LEU A 71 9.73 6.49 7.33
CA LEU A 71 11.10 6.73 6.88
C LEU A 71 11.80 7.21 8.14
N ARG A 72 12.06 6.28 9.07
CA ARG A 72 12.85 6.60 10.25
C ARG A 72 14.11 7.27 9.71
N ARG A 73 14.37 8.48 10.19
CA ARG A 73 15.50 9.37 9.87
C ARG A 73 16.89 8.74 10.13
N GLN A 74 17.01 7.42 10.17
CA GLN A 74 18.26 6.69 10.38
C GLN A 74 19.33 7.06 9.35
N TRP A 75 18.92 7.34 8.11
CA TRP A 75 19.86 7.69 7.03
C TRP A 75 20.21 9.18 6.94
N ALA A 76 19.39 10.07 7.52
CA ALA A 76 19.60 11.52 7.45
C ALA A 76 20.38 12.08 8.66
N ASN A 77 20.38 11.36 9.79
CA ASN A 77 21.01 11.83 11.03
C ASN A 77 22.42 11.27 11.26
N LYS A 78 23.06 10.61 10.29
CA LYS A 78 24.45 10.16 10.47
C LYS A 78 25.35 11.39 10.51
N PRO A 79 25.94 11.77 11.66
CA PRO A 79 26.86 12.89 11.69
C PRO A 79 28.06 12.52 10.82
N TRP A 80 28.39 13.38 9.85
CA TRP A 80 29.61 13.25 9.08
C TRP A 80 30.79 13.31 10.05
N PRO A 81 31.77 12.39 9.96
CA PRO A 81 32.97 12.51 10.77
C PRO A 81 33.62 13.84 10.44
N LYS A 82 33.71 14.75 11.43
CA LYS A 82 34.45 16.00 11.28
C LYS A 82 35.89 15.60 11.00
N ALA A 83 36.41 15.99 9.83
CA ALA A 83 37.82 15.83 9.54
C ALA A 83 38.61 16.61 10.59
N THR A 84 39.28 15.91 11.49
CA THR A 84 40.26 16.49 12.41
C THR A 84 41.46 16.92 11.58
N LEU A 85 41.47 18.19 11.17
CA LEU A 85 42.68 18.85 10.72
C LEU A 85 43.61 18.91 11.94
N ARG A 86 44.66 18.07 11.94
CA ARG A 86 45.78 18.21 12.86
C ARG A 86 46.61 19.39 12.35
N GLU A 87 46.68 20.43 13.18
CA GLU A 87 47.68 21.50 13.09
C GLU A 87 49.06 20.97 13.51
#